data_AF-A0A6N7RKW0-F1
#
_entry.id   AF-A0A6N7RKW0-F1
#
_cell.length_a   1.000
_cell.length_b   1.000
_cell.length_c   1.000
_cell.angle_alpha   90.00
_cell.angle_beta   90.00
_cell.angle_gamma   90.00
#
_symmetry.space_group_name_H-M   'P 1'
#
loop_
_entity.id
_entity.type
_entity.pdbx_description
1 polymer ?
#
loop_
_entity_poly.entity_id
_entity_poly.type
_entity_poly.pdbx_seq_one_letter_code
_entity_poly.pdbx_strand_id
1 'polypeptide(L)'
;MSDKANGLITCDLVCLGVSSPKGFRSYVEWLEACAGKHVVGYRHRGHTPWGLYEERAVYDDGSFEEATVRTRAWKRVWNKMMLRPSCLECAYHSVVRPGDLSMGDYWGVERAHPGIADDGGVSCLFANTANGLHFLKGASHSLNLVDSSPTLCANPEQPMLCHPPQASRLHDGFWEALVEDGFGAACESVGVLGARRSLKDAVLPVLRSRGGRKGFEGEEGIGMDASIDLDHVRDEDFPLVFATKHRSDEVRAKSSSGGMFYALADYMIGQGGVVYGCAFDDDLKACHVRCETLEECERCMGSKYSQSDMGSTIALVSADLSSSRPVLFTGTPCQVDAVRHACGEMGGGGC
;
A
#
# COMPACT_ATOMS: atom_id res chain seq x y z
N MET A 1 11.08 -11.07 33.98
CA MET A 1 9.61 -11.04 34.09
C MET A 1 9.10 -11.15 32.66
N SER A 2 8.39 -12.22 32.33
CA SER A 2 7.92 -12.46 30.96
C SER A 2 6.80 -11.46 30.67
N ASP A 3 7.10 -10.45 29.86
CA ASP A 3 6.07 -9.67 29.18
C ASP A 3 5.22 -10.68 28.41
N LYS A 4 3.95 -10.82 28.79
CA LYS A 4 2.99 -11.49 27.92
C LYS A 4 2.92 -10.63 26.67
N ALA A 5 3.43 -11.15 25.56
CA ALA A 5 3.24 -10.52 24.26
C ALA A 5 1.73 -10.26 24.09
N ASN A 6 1.35 -8.98 24.12
CA ASN A 6 0.05 -8.56 23.67
C ASN A 6 -0.10 -9.14 22.26
N GLY A 7 -1.11 -9.95 21.99
CA GLY A 7 -1.25 -10.73 20.75
C GLY A 7 -1.38 -9.88 19.47
N LEU A 8 -1.12 -8.57 19.57
CA LEU A 8 -1.13 -7.58 18.52
C LEU A 8 0.22 -7.54 17.80
N ILE A 9 0.20 -7.83 16.52
CA ILE A 9 1.25 -7.50 15.56
C ILE A 9 0.74 -6.36 14.69
N THR A 10 1.57 -5.35 14.49
CA THR A 10 1.24 -4.20 13.66
C THR A 10 2.17 -4.10 12.46
N CYS A 11 1.61 -3.82 11.28
CA CYS A 11 2.37 -3.59 10.07
C CYS A 11 1.96 -2.31 9.35
N ASP A 12 2.84 -1.32 9.33
CA ASP A 12 2.58 -0.07 8.61
C ASP A 12 3.06 -0.09 7.16
N LEU A 13 2.41 0.69 6.30
CA LEU A 13 2.78 0.81 4.89
C LEU A 13 3.79 1.94 4.68
N VAL A 14 4.84 1.73 3.89
CA VAL A 14 5.65 2.82 3.33
C VAL A 14 4.72 3.75 2.56
N CYS A 15 4.43 4.90 3.16
CA CYS A 15 3.29 5.73 2.82
C CYS A 15 3.81 7.07 2.31
N LEU A 16 3.28 7.51 1.17
CA LEU A 16 3.50 8.84 0.63
C LEU A 16 2.60 9.90 1.29
N GLY A 17 1.45 9.46 1.80
CA GLY A 17 0.38 10.32 2.27
C GLY A 17 -0.96 9.84 1.75
N VAL A 18 -2.03 10.37 2.33
CA VAL A 18 -3.40 9.99 2.00
C VAL A 18 -4.18 11.20 1.50
N SER A 19 -5.15 10.92 0.64
CA SER A 19 -6.09 11.89 0.09
C SER A 19 -7.45 11.81 0.81
N SER A 20 -8.25 12.86 0.62
CA SER A 20 -9.58 12.99 1.23
C SER A 20 -10.54 11.89 0.74
N PRO A 21 -11.23 11.17 1.65
CA PRO A 21 -12.30 10.24 1.28
C PRO A 21 -13.43 10.93 0.51
N LYS A 22 -13.77 12.18 0.88
CA LYS A 22 -14.75 12.99 0.15
C LYS A 22 -14.27 13.33 -1.25
N GLY A 23 -12.98 13.60 -1.41
CA GLY A 23 -12.38 13.84 -2.71
C GLY A 23 -12.46 12.61 -3.62
N PHE A 24 -12.23 11.41 -3.07
CA PHE A 24 -12.37 10.17 -3.84
C PHE A 24 -13.82 9.89 -4.21
N ARG A 25 -14.76 10.15 -3.30
CA ARG A 25 -16.19 10.06 -3.62
C ARG A 25 -16.58 11.02 -4.75
N SER A 26 -16.16 12.28 -4.68
CA SER A 26 -16.42 13.26 -5.76
C SER A 26 -15.83 12.82 -7.10
N TYR A 27 -14.68 12.13 -7.09
CA TYR A 27 -14.12 11.52 -8.29
C TYR A 27 -14.99 10.39 -8.85
N VAL A 28 -15.48 9.49 -8.00
CA VAL A 28 -16.38 8.40 -8.41
C VAL A 28 -17.68 8.96 -8.97
N GLU A 29 -18.32 9.90 -8.28
CA GLU A 29 -19.53 10.60 -8.75
C GLU A 29 -19.29 11.28 -10.10
N TRP A 30 -18.12 11.89 -10.30
CA TRP A 30 -17.73 12.48 -11.58
C TRP A 30 -17.56 11.43 -12.69
N LEU A 31 -16.96 10.26 -12.40
CA LEU A 31 -16.88 9.16 -13.36
C LEU A 31 -18.28 8.69 -13.78
N GLU A 32 -19.17 8.49 -12.81
CA GLU A 32 -20.55 8.05 -13.04
C GLU A 32 -21.32 9.04 -13.91
N ALA A 33 -21.24 10.33 -13.59
CA ALA A 33 -21.84 11.40 -14.39
C ALA A 33 -21.28 11.41 -15.83
N CYS A 34 -19.99 11.15 -16.00
CA CYS A 34 -19.39 11.09 -17.33
C CYS A 34 -19.77 9.84 -18.14
N ALA A 35 -20.06 8.73 -17.46
CA ALA A 35 -20.38 7.45 -18.09
C ALA A 35 -21.90 7.23 -18.27
N GLY A 36 -22.72 7.91 -17.46
CA GLY A 36 -24.15 7.66 -17.32
C GLY A 36 -24.45 6.30 -16.68
N LYS A 37 -23.55 5.78 -15.83
CA LYS A 37 -23.60 4.44 -15.21
C LYS A 37 -23.06 4.49 -13.79
N HIS A 38 -23.49 3.57 -12.93
CA HIS A 38 -22.99 3.47 -11.56
C HIS A 38 -21.66 2.69 -11.51
N VAL A 39 -20.67 3.16 -10.77
CA VAL A 39 -19.39 2.46 -10.59
C VAL A 39 -19.52 1.50 -9.41
N VAL A 40 -19.38 0.21 -9.68
CA VAL A 40 -19.47 -0.87 -8.67
C VAL A 40 -18.09 -1.42 -8.28
N GLY A 41 -17.03 -0.97 -8.94
CA GLY A 41 -15.67 -1.41 -8.64
C GLY A 41 -14.64 -0.42 -9.13
N TYR A 42 -13.63 -0.15 -8.30
CA TYR A 42 -12.50 0.66 -8.70
C TYR A 42 -11.18 0.05 -8.26
N ARG A 43 -10.22 0.00 -9.18
CA ARG A 43 -8.86 -0.47 -8.92
C ARG A 43 -7.87 0.62 -9.26
N HIS A 44 -7.08 1.06 -8.27
CA HIS A 44 -6.04 2.07 -8.47
C HIS A 44 -4.79 1.54 -9.19
N ARG A 45 -4.55 0.23 -9.09
CA ARG A 45 -3.38 -0.45 -9.66
C ARG A 45 -3.78 -1.84 -10.11
N GLY A 46 -3.92 -2.04 -11.42
CA GLY A 46 -4.17 -3.36 -12.03
C GLY A 46 -3.05 -3.73 -12.99
N HIS A 47 -2.64 -4.99 -12.97
CA HIS A 47 -1.70 -5.53 -13.95
C HIS A 47 -2.43 -5.74 -15.28
N THR A 48 -2.03 -5.01 -16.32
CA THR A 48 -2.50 -5.27 -17.69
C THR A 48 -1.62 -6.34 -18.35
N PRO A 49 -2.08 -7.00 -19.44
CA PRO A 49 -1.24 -7.95 -20.20
C PRO A 49 0.11 -7.37 -20.67
N TRP A 50 0.25 -6.03 -20.67
CA TRP A 50 1.43 -5.30 -21.09
C TRP A 50 2.35 -4.88 -19.93
N GLY A 51 2.10 -5.39 -18.72
CA GLY A 51 2.90 -5.07 -17.52
C GLY A 51 2.74 -3.63 -17.05
N LEU A 52 1.67 -2.93 -17.46
CA LEU A 52 1.37 -1.58 -16.98
C LEU A 52 0.37 -1.65 -15.83
N TYR A 53 0.68 -0.89 -14.78
CA TYR A 53 -0.17 -0.63 -13.63
C TYR A 53 -1.21 0.44 -13.97
N GLU A 54 -2.39 -0.01 -14.39
CA GLU A 54 -3.46 0.85 -14.89
C GLU A 54 -4.68 0.82 -13.99
N GLU A 55 -5.40 1.94 -13.98
CA GLU A 55 -6.63 2.16 -13.25
C GLU A 55 -7.82 1.64 -14.03
N ARG A 56 -8.71 0.92 -13.33
CA ARG A 56 -9.94 0.36 -13.88
C ARG A 56 -11.15 0.77 -13.05
N ALA A 57 -12.19 1.26 -13.72
CA ALA A 57 -13.53 1.41 -13.18
C ALA A 57 -14.44 0.35 -13.80
N VAL A 58 -15.23 -0.35 -12.97
CA VAL A 58 -16.21 -1.36 -13.38
C VAL A 58 -17.60 -0.81 -13.09
N TYR A 59 -18.50 -0.93 -14.05
CA TYR A 59 -19.87 -0.42 -13.98
C TYR A 59 -20.88 -1.52 -13.65
N ASP A 60 -22.05 -1.10 -13.17
CA ASP A 60 -23.19 -1.94 -12.81
C ASP A 60 -23.70 -2.85 -13.93
N ASP A 61 -23.58 -2.42 -15.18
CA ASP A 61 -23.91 -3.22 -16.38
C ASP A 61 -22.83 -4.25 -16.77
N GLY A 62 -21.76 -4.37 -15.97
CA GLY A 62 -20.62 -5.25 -16.22
C GLY A 62 -19.58 -4.71 -17.21
N SER A 63 -19.80 -3.55 -17.82
CA SER A 63 -18.79 -2.88 -18.64
C SER A 63 -17.67 -2.27 -17.77
N PHE A 64 -16.53 -1.92 -18.37
CA PHE A 64 -15.43 -1.28 -17.65
C PHE A 64 -14.72 -0.24 -18.50
N GLU A 65 -14.10 0.73 -17.83
CA GLU A 65 -13.10 1.64 -18.39
C GLU A 65 -11.74 1.33 -17.78
N GLU A 66 -10.69 1.28 -18.60
CA GLU A 66 -9.32 1.03 -18.16
C GLU A 66 -8.34 1.95 -18.89
N ALA A 67 -7.35 2.46 -18.15
CA ALA A 67 -6.28 3.30 -18.70
C ALA A 67 -6.76 4.55 -19.48
N THR A 68 -7.96 5.07 -19.20
CA THR A 68 -8.52 6.24 -19.88
C THR A 68 -8.03 7.54 -19.24
N VAL A 69 -8.26 8.67 -19.90
CA VAL A 69 -8.01 10.00 -19.28
C VAL A 69 -8.79 10.14 -17.97
N ARG A 70 -10.01 9.61 -17.94
CA ARG A 70 -10.90 9.66 -16.79
C ARG A 70 -10.40 8.76 -15.66
N THR A 71 -10.13 7.48 -15.93
CA THR A 71 -9.67 6.55 -14.87
C THR A 71 -8.29 6.91 -14.33
N ARG A 72 -7.44 7.58 -15.12
CA ARG A 72 -6.14 8.08 -14.69
C ARG A 72 -6.18 9.44 -13.99
N ALA A 73 -7.33 10.11 -13.94
CA ALA A 73 -7.44 11.46 -13.37
C ALA A 73 -7.02 11.46 -11.90
N TRP A 74 -7.51 10.49 -11.11
CA TRP A 74 -7.14 10.34 -9.71
C TRP A 74 -5.63 10.27 -9.48
N LYS A 75 -4.92 9.37 -10.17
CA LYS A 75 -3.46 9.17 -10.06
C LYS A 75 -2.64 10.43 -10.36
N ARG A 76 -3.18 11.36 -11.14
CA ARG A 76 -2.48 12.60 -11.51
C ARG A 76 -2.53 13.65 -10.40
N VAL A 77 -3.52 13.57 -9.51
CA VAL A 77 -3.79 14.59 -8.49
C VAL A 77 -3.57 14.11 -7.06
N TRP A 78 -3.88 12.85 -6.74
CA TRP A 78 -3.98 12.41 -5.33
C TRP A 78 -2.67 12.59 -4.55
N ASN A 79 -1.52 12.35 -5.20
CA ASN A 79 -0.20 12.37 -4.59
C ASN A 79 0.54 13.70 -4.69
N LYS A 80 -0.12 14.76 -5.17
CA LYS A 80 0.49 16.08 -5.40
C LYS A 80 -0.38 17.24 -4.91
N MET A 81 -1.66 17.16 -5.24
CA MET A 81 -2.62 18.24 -5.05
C MET A 81 -3.66 17.91 -3.97
N MET A 82 -3.80 16.65 -3.58
CA MET A 82 -4.81 16.21 -2.60
C MET A 82 -4.21 15.58 -1.35
N LEU A 83 -2.90 15.73 -1.13
CA LEU A 83 -2.28 15.27 0.11
C LEU A 83 -2.86 16.05 1.28
N ARG A 84 -3.10 15.40 2.42
CA ARG A 84 -3.51 16.15 3.62
C ARG A 84 -2.37 17.06 4.10
N PRO A 85 -2.67 18.25 4.67
CA PRO A 85 -1.64 19.11 5.27
C PRO A 85 -0.77 18.37 6.29
N SER A 86 -1.35 17.53 7.14
CA SER A 86 -0.61 16.70 8.09
C SER A 86 0.38 15.72 7.44
N CYS A 87 0.15 15.33 6.18
CA CYS A 87 1.09 14.48 5.44
C CYS A 87 2.34 15.24 4.99
N LEU A 88 2.23 16.55 4.76
CA LEU A 88 3.35 17.42 4.34
C LEU A 88 4.37 17.65 5.46
N GLU A 89 3.98 17.39 6.70
CA GLU A 89 4.80 17.53 7.91
C GLU A 89 4.92 16.21 8.68
N CYS A 90 4.54 15.09 8.07
CA CYS A 90 4.44 13.81 8.76
C CYS A 90 5.82 13.25 9.14
N ALA A 91 6.03 13.07 10.45
CA ALA A 91 7.28 12.54 11.01
C ALA A 91 7.56 11.08 10.65
N TYR A 92 6.56 10.33 10.16
CA TYR A 92 6.74 8.94 9.75
C TYR A 92 7.42 8.78 8.39
N HIS A 93 7.76 9.87 7.67
CA HIS A 93 8.62 9.78 6.49
C HIS A 93 10.09 9.58 6.89
N SER A 94 10.37 8.38 7.39
CA SER A 94 11.61 7.98 8.04
C SER A 94 11.78 6.46 7.91
N VAL A 95 12.98 5.96 8.14
CA VAL A 95 13.23 4.52 8.36
C VAL A 95 12.87 4.06 9.78
N VAL A 96 12.64 5.01 10.70
CA VAL A 96 12.09 4.74 12.04
C VAL A 96 10.57 4.74 11.93
N ARG A 97 9.95 3.60 12.23
CA ARG A 97 8.55 3.32 11.94
C ARG A 97 7.82 2.80 13.18
N PRO A 98 6.51 3.09 13.32
CA PRO A 98 5.77 2.75 14.53
C PRO A 98 5.36 1.28 14.61
N GLY A 99 5.15 0.59 13.48
CA GLY A 99 4.72 -0.81 13.48
C GLY A 99 5.81 -1.78 13.91
N ASP A 100 5.42 -2.99 14.31
CA ASP A 100 6.36 -4.10 14.50
C ASP A 100 7.03 -4.51 13.18
N LEU A 101 6.27 -4.37 12.09
CA LEU A 101 6.71 -4.51 10.72
C LEU A 101 6.40 -3.24 9.93
N SER A 102 7.14 -3.00 8.84
CA SER A 102 6.73 -2.06 7.80
C SER A 102 6.91 -2.66 6.41
N MET A 103 5.96 -2.46 5.51
CA MET A 103 6.03 -3.00 4.15
C MET A 103 5.77 -1.94 3.08
N GLY A 104 6.39 -2.06 1.92
CA GLY A 104 6.12 -1.18 0.79
C GLY A 104 6.69 -1.74 -0.50
N ASP A 105 6.43 -1.06 -1.62
CA ASP A 105 7.22 -1.29 -2.83
C ASP A 105 8.71 -1.05 -2.54
N TYR A 106 9.61 -1.75 -3.25
CA TYR A 106 11.03 -1.45 -3.22
C TYR A 106 11.44 -0.69 -4.49
N TRP A 107 11.26 0.63 -4.51
CA TRP A 107 11.69 1.46 -5.63
C TRP A 107 13.22 1.57 -5.63
N GLY A 108 13.85 1.26 -6.78
CA GLY A 108 15.30 1.16 -6.94
C GLY A 108 15.89 -0.23 -6.64
N VAL A 109 15.05 -1.27 -6.50
CA VAL A 109 15.49 -2.64 -6.22
C VAL A 109 16.41 -3.21 -7.30
N GLU A 110 16.26 -2.80 -8.57
CA GLU A 110 17.07 -3.26 -9.69
C GLU A 110 18.55 -2.89 -9.50
N ARG A 111 18.80 -1.77 -8.82
CA ARG A 111 20.14 -1.32 -8.44
C ARG A 111 20.61 -1.95 -7.13
N ALA A 112 19.74 -2.05 -6.14
CA ALA A 112 20.09 -2.52 -4.80
C ALA A 112 20.28 -4.05 -4.76
N HIS A 113 19.37 -4.79 -5.41
CA HIS A 113 19.23 -6.24 -5.36
C HIS A 113 18.83 -6.81 -6.74
N PRO A 114 19.71 -6.75 -7.75
CA PRO A 114 19.37 -7.19 -9.11
C PRO A 114 18.93 -8.67 -9.20
N GLY A 115 19.37 -9.53 -8.28
CA GLY A 115 19.05 -10.95 -8.27
C GLY A 115 17.60 -11.30 -7.90
N ILE A 116 16.88 -10.42 -7.19
CA ILE A 116 15.46 -10.65 -6.83
C ILE A 116 14.50 -9.77 -7.65
N ALA A 117 15.02 -8.71 -8.27
CA ALA A 117 14.25 -7.76 -9.08
C ALA A 117 13.54 -8.44 -10.26
N ASP A 118 12.28 -8.09 -10.49
CA ASP A 118 11.50 -8.54 -11.64
C ASP A 118 10.32 -7.58 -11.91
N ASP A 119 9.59 -7.83 -13.01
CA ASP A 119 8.43 -7.03 -13.41
C ASP A 119 7.18 -7.27 -12.54
N GLY A 120 7.15 -8.37 -11.78
CA GLY A 120 6.05 -8.72 -10.86
C GLY A 120 6.09 -7.95 -9.54
N GLY A 121 7.14 -7.17 -9.32
CA GLY A 121 7.32 -6.32 -8.15
C GLY A 121 7.99 -7.03 -6.98
N VAL A 122 8.85 -6.28 -6.31
CA VAL A 122 9.54 -6.65 -5.07
C VAL A 122 9.17 -5.63 -4.01
N SER A 123 8.92 -6.12 -2.80
CA SER A 123 8.64 -5.29 -1.63
C SER A 123 9.88 -5.09 -0.79
N CYS A 124 9.99 -3.93 -0.14
CA CYS A 124 10.85 -3.77 1.02
C CYS A 124 10.03 -4.16 2.25
N LEU A 125 10.64 -4.91 3.15
CA LEU A 125 10.03 -5.35 4.41
C LEU A 125 10.99 -5.05 5.55
N PHE A 126 10.49 -4.32 6.54
CA PHE A 126 11.22 -3.93 7.74
C PHE A 126 10.66 -4.74 8.90
N ALA A 127 11.51 -5.40 9.65
CA ALA A 127 11.20 -5.83 11.01
C ALA A 127 11.76 -4.77 11.96
N ASN A 128 10.87 -4.03 12.63
CA ASN A 128 11.24 -2.90 13.48
C ASN A 128 11.38 -3.31 14.96
N THR A 129 10.81 -4.45 15.34
CA THR A 129 10.83 -4.96 16.71
C THR A 129 11.14 -6.46 16.73
N ALA A 130 11.58 -6.98 17.88
CA ALA A 130 11.77 -8.41 18.09
C ALA A 130 10.48 -9.20 17.86
N ASN A 131 9.33 -8.65 18.27
CA ASN A 131 8.01 -9.25 17.99
C ASN A 131 7.71 -9.31 16.49
N GLY A 132 8.02 -8.25 15.75
CA GLY A 132 7.88 -8.22 14.29
C GLY A 132 8.76 -9.25 13.61
N LEU A 133 10.04 -9.36 14.02
CA LEU A 133 10.95 -10.38 13.51
C LEU A 133 10.45 -11.80 13.82
N HIS A 134 10.03 -12.06 15.06
CA HIS A 134 9.48 -13.36 15.45
C HIS A 134 8.27 -13.75 14.60
N PHE A 135 7.34 -12.81 14.39
CA PHE A 135 6.19 -13.02 13.51
C PHE A 135 6.61 -13.29 12.06
N LEU A 136 7.57 -12.50 11.54
CA LEU A 136 8.09 -12.68 10.19
C LEU A 136 8.75 -14.05 9.99
N LYS A 137 9.48 -14.57 10.98
CA LYS A 137 10.06 -15.93 10.91
C LYS A 137 8.99 -16.97 10.60
N GLY A 138 7.84 -16.91 11.28
CA GLY A 138 6.72 -17.81 11.02
C GLY A 138 6.10 -17.64 9.63
N ALA A 139 5.97 -16.39 9.17
CA ALA A 139 5.44 -16.09 7.84
C ALA A 139 6.44 -16.35 6.69
N SER A 140 7.73 -16.53 6.98
CA SER A 140 8.81 -16.55 5.98
C SER A 140 8.74 -17.72 4.99
N HIS A 141 8.05 -18.81 5.33
CA HIS A 141 7.95 -20.01 4.50
C HIS A 141 7.34 -19.73 3.10
N SER A 142 6.46 -18.73 3.00
CA SER A 142 5.82 -18.32 1.75
C SER A 142 6.58 -17.22 1.00
N LEU A 143 7.73 -16.80 1.53
CA LEU A 143 8.50 -15.65 1.06
C LEU A 143 9.89 -16.05 0.53
N ASN A 144 10.33 -15.35 -0.51
CA ASN A 144 11.74 -15.21 -0.85
C ASN A 144 12.26 -13.95 -0.16
N LEU A 145 13.30 -14.07 0.66
CA LEU A 145 13.87 -12.97 1.43
C LEU A 145 15.34 -12.80 1.03
N VAL A 146 15.75 -11.56 0.77
CA VAL A 146 17.15 -11.18 0.56
C VAL A 146 17.49 -10.06 1.55
N ASP A 147 18.61 -10.18 2.26
CA ASP A 147 19.06 -9.16 3.21
C ASP A 147 19.25 -7.83 2.50
N SER A 148 18.78 -6.77 3.15
CA SER A 148 18.90 -5.39 2.69
C SER A 148 19.25 -4.49 3.87
N SER A 149 19.24 -3.18 3.64
CA SER A 149 19.48 -2.20 4.69
C SER A 149 18.49 -1.03 4.59
N PRO A 150 18.27 -0.31 5.70
CA PRO A 150 17.51 0.94 5.67
C PRO A 150 18.08 1.94 4.65
N THR A 151 19.40 2.01 4.49
CA THR A 151 20.08 2.93 3.57
C THR A 151 19.87 2.59 2.10
N LEU A 152 19.69 1.31 1.74
CA LEU A 152 19.36 0.92 0.37
C LEU A 152 17.88 1.19 0.04
N CYS A 153 16.98 1.08 1.02
CA CYS A 153 15.57 1.40 0.85
C CYS A 153 15.29 2.91 0.88
N ALA A 154 15.95 3.67 1.75
CA ALA A 154 15.83 5.12 1.85
C ALA A 154 16.71 5.81 0.79
N ASN A 155 16.23 5.77 -0.45
CA ASN A 155 16.95 6.26 -1.63
C ASN A 155 16.15 7.35 -2.38
N PRO A 156 16.74 8.04 -3.37
CA PRO A 156 16.06 9.10 -4.12
C PRO A 156 14.82 8.64 -4.90
N GLU A 157 14.76 7.36 -5.32
CA GLU A 157 13.57 6.79 -5.91
C GLU A 157 12.46 6.57 -4.86
N GLN A 158 12.81 6.31 -3.61
CA GLN A 158 11.89 6.04 -2.50
C GLN A 158 11.92 7.16 -1.43
N PRO A 159 11.56 8.41 -1.77
CA PRO A 159 11.70 9.56 -0.86
C PRO A 159 10.81 9.46 0.38
N MET A 160 9.80 8.59 0.36
CA MET A 160 8.85 8.35 1.45
C MET A 160 9.51 7.85 2.75
N LEU A 161 10.72 7.29 2.65
CA LEU A 161 11.53 6.86 3.80
C LEU A 161 12.56 7.91 4.24
N CYS A 162 12.61 9.06 3.55
CA CYS A 162 13.63 10.08 3.73
C CYS A 162 13.05 11.40 4.24
N HIS A 163 11.96 11.86 3.64
CA HIS A 163 11.33 13.14 3.97
C HIS A 163 9.86 13.20 3.54
N PRO A 164 9.06 14.10 4.13
CA PRO A 164 7.69 14.33 3.68
C PRO A 164 7.59 14.76 2.21
N PRO A 165 6.46 14.48 1.54
CA PRO A 165 6.20 14.97 0.20
C PRO A 165 6.12 16.50 0.19
N GLN A 166 6.55 17.10 -0.91
CA GLN A 166 6.34 18.52 -1.16
C GLN A 166 5.00 18.74 -1.86
N ALA A 167 4.20 19.66 -1.32
CA ALA A 167 2.95 20.05 -1.96
C ALA A 167 3.19 20.71 -3.33
N SER A 168 2.31 20.43 -4.28
CA SER A 168 2.25 21.18 -5.53
C SER A 168 1.90 22.65 -5.26
N ARG A 169 2.39 23.58 -6.07
CA ARG A 169 1.93 24.99 -6.04
C ARG A 169 0.43 25.13 -6.31
N LEU A 170 -0.18 24.10 -6.90
CA LEU A 170 -1.60 24.01 -7.22
C LEU A 170 -2.41 23.34 -6.11
N HIS A 171 -1.78 22.98 -4.98
CA HIS A 171 -2.43 22.24 -3.88
C HIS A 171 -3.65 22.99 -3.36
N ASP A 172 -3.47 24.19 -2.82
CA ASP A 172 -4.56 24.92 -2.14
C ASP A 172 -5.69 25.27 -3.10
N GLY A 173 -5.37 25.79 -4.28
CA GLY A 173 -6.37 26.09 -5.31
C GLY A 173 -7.11 24.86 -5.84
N PHE A 174 -6.48 23.68 -5.86
CA PHE A 174 -7.17 22.44 -6.20
C PHE A 174 -8.16 22.03 -5.11
N TRP A 175 -7.80 22.17 -3.83
CA TRP A 175 -8.70 21.88 -2.72
C TRP A 175 -9.90 22.82 -2.69
N GLU A 176 -9.69 24.12 -2.94
CA GLU A 176 -10.77 25.11 -3.05
C GLU A 176 -11.74 24.73 -4.18
N ALA A 177 -11.23 24.53 -5.41
CA ALA A 177 -12.06 24.12 -6.54
C ALA A 177 -12.74 22.75 -6.34
N LEU A 178 -12.09 21.80 -5.67
CA LEU A 178 -12.69 20.50 -5.36
C LEU A 178 -13.90 20.64 -4.42
N VAL A 179 -13.82 21.54 -3.44
CA VAL A 179 -14.90 21.78 -2.48
C VAL A 179 -16.04 22.56 -3.11
N GLU A 180 -15.73 23.57 -3.94
CA GLU A 180 -16.72 24.45 -4.55
C GLU A 180 -17.39 23.83 -5.78
N ASP A 181 -16.60 23.25 -6.69
CA ASP A 181 -17.05 22.86 -8.04
C ASP A 181 -17.00 21.34 -8.29
N GLY A 182 -16.41 20.57 -7.37
CA GLY A 182 -16.24 19.12 -7.49
C GLY A 182 -15.04 18.69 -8.34
N PHE A 183 -14.80 17.37 -8.37
CA PHE A 183 -13.56 16.79 -8.89
C PHE A 183 -13.25 17.11 -10.36
N GLY A 184 -14.25 17.06 -11.23
CA GLY A 184 -14.08 17.30 -12.67
C GLY A 184 -13.57 18.72 -12.94
N ALA A 185 -14.28 19.73 -12.42
CA ALA A 185 -13.92 21.13 -12.56
C ALA A 185 -12.56 21.46 -11.92
N ALA A 186 -12.28 20.90 -10.74
CA ALA A 186 -10.97 21.02 -10.09
C ALA A 186 -9.84 20.46 -10.96
N CYS A 187 -10.06 19.35 -11.66
CA CYS A 187 -9.07 18.80 -12.59
C CYS A 187 -8.89 19.64 -13.86
N GLU A 188 -9.95 20.29 -14.35
CA GLU A 188 -9.86 21.22 -15.49
C GLU A 188 -9.08 22.49 -15.14
N SER A 189 -9.30 23.05 -13.95
CA SER A 189 -8.63 24.28 -13.48
C SER A 189 -7.12 24.12 -13.39
N VAL A 190 -6.62 22.91 -13.13
CA VAL A 190 -5.19 22.57 -13.08
C VAL A 190 -4.66 21.88 -14.35
N GLY A 191 -5.47 21.77 -15.41
CA GLY A 191 -5.08 21.19 -16.70
C GLY A 191 -4.81 19.68 -16.69
N VAL A 192 -5.33 18.96 -15.68
CA VAL A 192 -5.31 17.49 -15.62
C VAL A 192 -6.31 16.88 -16.61
N LEU A 193 -7.41 17.59 -16.87
CA LEU A 193 -8.40 17.30 -17.90
C LEU A 193 -8.38 18.36 -19.01
N GLY A 194 -8.94 18.03 -20.19
CA GLY A 194 -9.08 18.93 -21.34
C GLY A 194 -8.58 18.37 -22.68
N ALA A 195 -9.00 18.99 -23.78
CA ALA A 195 -8.79 18.49 -25.15
C ALA A 195 -7.32 18.26 -25.52
N ARG A 196 -6.42 19.15 -25.10
CA ARG A 196 -4.96 19.00 -25.31
C ARG A 196 -4.39 17.76 -24.60
N ARG A 197 -4.99 17.35 -23.48
CA ARG A 197 -4.54 16.18 -22.72
C ARG A 197 -5.03 14.89 -23.35
N SER A 198 -6.29 14.84 -23.78
CA SER A 198 -6.86 13.69 -24.49
C SER A 198 -6.05 13.32 -25.74
N LEU A 199 -5.58 14.33 -26.49
CA LEU A 199 -4.68 14.14 -27.63
C LEU A 199 -3.32 13.52 -27.23
N LYS A 200 -2.69 14.01 -26.14
CA LYS A 200 -1.41 13.46 -25.66
C LYS A 200 -1.55 12.02 -25.19
N ASP A 201 -2.60 11.70 -24.45
CA ASP A 201 -2.82 10.36 -23.90
C ASP A 201 -3.21 9.33 -24.98
N ALA A 202 -3.83 9.76 -26.10
CA ALA A 202 -4.09 8.91 -27.26
C ALA A 202 -2.81 8.57 -28.07
N VAL A 203 -1.83 9.48 -28.08
CA VAL A 203 -0.59 9.33 -28.86
C VAL A 203 0.52 8.61 -28.09
N LEU A 204 0.58 8.77 -26.76
CA LEU A 204 1.66 8.21 -25.94
C LEU A 204 1.81 6.67 -26.02
N PRO A 205 0.73 5.86 -26.02
CA PRO A 205 0.83 4.41 -26.17
C PRO A 205 1.41 3.98 -27.51
N VAL A 206 1.10 4.71 -28.60
CA VAL A 206 1.59 4.46 -29.97
C VAL A 206 3.08 4.78 -30.11
N LEU A 207 3.59 5.74 -29.31
CA LEU A 207 5.03 6.04 -29.26
C LEU A 207 5.79 5.04 -28.39
N ARG A 208 5.19 4.56 -27.28
CA ARG A 208 5.80 3.56 -26.41
C ARG A 208 5.89 2.17 -27.04
N SER A 209 4.98 1.80 -27.93
CA SER A 209 5.09 0.57 -28.74
C SER A 209 6.20 0.63 -29.80
N ARG A 210 6.75 1.82 -30.09
CA ARG A 210 7.87 2.03 -31.03
C ARG A 210 9.22 2.24 -30.35
N GLY A 211 9.24 2.62 -29.06
CA GLY A 211 10.44 2.68 -28.25
C GLY A 211 10.65 1.36 -27.53
N GLY A 212 11.28 0.39 -28.20
CA GLY A 212 11.66 -0.87 -27.57
C GLY A 212 12.36 -0.63 -26.24
N ARG A 213 11.88 -1.25 -25.17
CA ARG A 213 12.68 -1.41 -23.96
C ARG A 213 13.92 -2.19 -24.40
N LYS A 214 15.11 -1.60 -24.23
CA LYS A 214 16.37 -2.35 -24.38
C LYS A 214 16.31 -3.49 -23.37
N GLY A 215 16.16 -4.72 -23.88
CA GLY A 215 16.43 -5.92 -23.10
C GLY A 215 17.85 -5.81 -22.58
N PHE A 216 18.01 -5.91 -21.28
CA PHE A 216 19.31 -6.16 -20.69
C PHE A 216 19.47 -7.67 -20.71
N GLU A 217 20.38 -8.16 -21.56
CA GLU A 217 20.82 -9.56 -21.52
C GLU A 217 21.67 -9.70 -20.24
N GLY A 218 21.05 -10.24 -19.20
CA GLY A 218 21.75 -10.66 -17.98
C GLY A 218 22.17 -12.12 -18.13
N GLU A 219 23.46 -12.37 -17.92
CA GLU A 219 24.09 -13.68 -17.89
C GLU A 219 23.49 -14.62 -16.83
N GLU A 220 23.75 -15.91 -17.02
CA GLU A 220 23.16 -17.09 -16.39
C GLU A 220 22.90 -16.98 -14.88
N GLY A 221 21.69 -17.41 -14.51
CA GLY A 221 21.14 -17.34 -13.16
C GLY A 221 21.94 -18.11 -12.12
N ILE A 222 22.21 -17.42 -11.02
CA ILE A 222 22.58 -18.04 -9.75
C ILE A 222 21.27 -18.47 -9.06
N GLY A 223 21.21 -19.72 -8.62
CA GLY A 223 20.01 -20.41 -8.15
C GLY A 223 19.19 -19.65 -7.09
N MET A 224 17.87 -19.62 -7.31
CA MET A 224 16.84 -19.05 -6.45
C MET A 224 16.57 -19.93 -5.21
N ASP A 225 17.48 -19.92 -4.24
CA ASP A 225 17.15 -20.32 -2.87
C ASP A 225 17.97 -19.55 -1.84
N ALA A 226 17.79 -18.23 -1.81
CA ALA A 226 18.21 -17.44 -0.66
C ALA A 226 17.09 -17.52 0.39
N SER A 227 17.18 -18.52 1.28
CA SER A 227 16.53 -18.46 2.58
C SER A 227 17.56 -17.89 3.55
N ILE A 228 17.27 -16.70 4.09
CA ILE A 228 18.09 -16.10 5.14
C ILE A 228 17.87 -16.91 6.41
N ASP A 229 18.95 -17.29 7.07
CA ASP A 229 18.89 -17.85 8.42
C ASP A 229 18.56 -16.72 9.41
N LEU A 230 17.27 -16.54 9.68
CA LEU A 230 16.77 -15.54 10.61
C LEU A 230 17.10 -15.90 12.08
N ASP A 231 17.63 -17.09 12.38
CA ASP A 231 17.88 -17.56 13.75
C ASP A 231 19.18 -17.03 14.37
N HIS A 232 20.03 -16.39 13.58
CA HIS A 232 21.31 -15.82 14.04
C HIS A 232 21.29 -14.29 14.21
N VAL A 233 20.13 -13.64 14.16
CA VAL A 233 20.02 -12.18 14.31
C VAL A 233 19.87 -11.79 15.78
N ARG A 234 20.63 -10.78 16.21
CA ARG A 234 20.61 -10.25 17.59
C ARG A 234 19.46 -9.26 17.78
N ASP A 235 18.84 -9.27 18.97
CA ASP A 235 17.66 -8.46 19.33
C ASP A 235 17.89 -6.93 19.42
N GLU A 236 19.11 -6.43 19.14
CA GLU A 236 19.49 -5.03 19.37
C GLU A 236 19.72 -4.21 18.07
N ASP A 237 19.67 -4.84 16.89
CA ASP A 237 20.05 -4.23 15.61
C ASP A 237 18.82 -3.89 14.71
N PHE A 238 17.74 -3.36 15.28
CA PHE A 238 16.53 -2.98 14.52
C PHE A 238 16.61 -1.58 13.89
N PRO A 239 16.00 -1.36 12.71
CA PRO A 239 15.22 -2.31 11.93
C PRO A 239 16.08 -3.22 11.03
N LEU A 240 15.67 -4.49 10.93
CA LEU A 240 16.18 -5.41 9.92
C LEU A 240 15.36 -5.24 8.65
N VAL A 241 16.03 -5.21 7.50
CA VAL A 241 15.37 -4.87 6.23
C VAL A 241 15.64 -5.94 5.20
N PHE A 242 14.60 -6.32 4.47
CA PHE A 242 14.65 -7.35 3.45
C PHE A 242 14.06 -6.85 2.13
N ALA A 243 14.68 -7.24 1.02
CA ALA A 243 14.02 -7.28 -0.28
C ALA A 243 13.25 -8.59 -0.39
N THR A 244 11.98 -8.54 -0.76
CA THR A 244 11.15 -9.74 -0.69
C THR A 244 10.00 -9.79 -1.67
N LYS A 245 9.65 -11.01 -2.07
CA LYS A 245 8.46 -11.33 -2.85
C LYS A 245 7.91 -12.69 -2.43
N HIS A 246 6.61 -12.84 -2.52
CA HIS A 246 5.90 -14.08 -2.27
C HIS A 246 6.31 -15.14 -3.31
N ARG A 247 6.31 -16.41 -2.92
CA ARG A 247 6.74 -17.52 -3.80
C ARG A 247 5.71 -17.87 -4.87
N SER A 248 4.42 -17.64 -4.62
CA SER A 248 3.34 -17.87 -5.59
C SER A 248 3.10 -16.66 -6.49
N ASP A 249 3.23 -16.85 -7.80
CA ASP A 249 2.92 -15.83 -8.81
C ASP A 249 1.44 -15.46 -8.85
N GLU A 250 0.53 -16.37 -8.47
CA GLU A 250 -0.91 -16.07 -8.40
C GLU A 250 -1.19 -15.01 -7.32
N VAL A 251 -0.57 -15.16 -6.15
CA VAL A 251 -0.67 -14.18 -5.05
C VAL A 251 -0.07 -12.84 -5.48
N ARG A 252 1.05 -12.87 -6.20
CA ARG A 252 1.69 -11.66 -6.71
C ARG A 252 0.82 -10.94 -7.74
N ALA A 253 0.16 -11.67 -8.64
CA ALA A 253 -0.74 -11.10 -9.64
C ALA A 253 -1.96 -10.38 -9.02
N LYS A 254 -2.43 -10.85 -7.86
CA LYS A 254 -3.50 -10.20 -7.06
C LYS A 254 -2.98 -9.03 -6.20
N SER A 255 -1.66 -8.91 -6.05
CA SER A 255 -1.02 -7.93 -5.17
C SER A 255 -0.61 -6.66 -5.90
N SER A 256 -0.34 -5.59 -5.15
CA SER A 256 0.24 -4.36 -5.73
C SER A 256 1.76 -4.39 -5.87
N SER A 257 2.42 -5.39 -5.30
CA SER A 257 3.88 -5.46 -5.18
C SER A 257 4.29 -6.93 -4.98
N GLY A 258 5.35 -7.19 -4.22
CA GLY A 258 5.80 -8.53 -3.87
C GLY A 258 4.82 -9.41 -3.07
N GLY A 259 3.63 -8.95 -2.68
CA GLY A 259 2.60 -9.80 -2.04
C GLY A 259 2.74 -10.00 -0.53
N MET A 260 3.37 -9.05 0.17
CA MET A 260 3.63 -9.17 1.62
C MET A 260 2.39 -9.20 2.49
N PHE A 261 1.38 -8.37 2.18
CA PHE A 261 0.14 -8.36 2.96
C PHE A 261 -0.48 -9.75 3.05
N TYR A 262 -0.57 -10.46 1.92
CA TYR A 262 -1.15 -11.80 1.88
C TYR A 262 -0.33 -12.79 2.71
N ALA A 263 1.00 -12.77 2.59
CA ALA A 263 1.87 -13.66 3.36
C ALA A 263 1.69 -13.50 4.88
N LEU A 264 1.63 -12.25 5.35
CA LEU A 264 1.44 -11.94 6.77
C LEU A 264 0.02 -12.29 7.24
N ALA A 265 -0.98 -12.03 6.41
CA ALA A 265 -2.38 -12.36 6.70
C ALA A 265 -2.60 -13.87 6.76
N ASP A 266 -2.10 -14.62 5.79
CA ASP A 266 -2.17 -16.09 5.74
C ASP A 266 -1.58 -16.72 7.00
N TYR A 267 -0.39 -16.27 7.41
CA TYR A 267 0.22 -16.73 8.65
C TYR A 267 -0.64 -16.40 9.89
N MET A 268 -1.16 -15.18 10.02
CA MET A 268 -2.03 -14.78 11.14
C MET A 268 -3.32 -15.62 11.21
N ILE A 269 -3.99 -15.81 10.07
CA ILE A 269 -5.20 -16.63 9.98
C ILE A 269 -4.90 -18.09 10.30
N GLY A 270 -3.76 -18.62 9.85
CA GLY A 270 -3.27 -19.96 10.19
C GLY A 270 -3.03 -20.17 11.69
N GLN A 271 -2.78 -19.09 12.46
CA GLN A 271 -2.71 -19.13 13.93
C GLN A 271 -4.09 -18.99 14.62
N GLY A 272 -5.19 -18.96 13.86
CA GLY A 272 -6.54 -18.70 14.39
C GLY A 272 -6.78 -17.24 14.79
N GLY A 273 -5.92 -16.33 14.30
CA GLY A 273 -5.99 -14.90 14.59
C GLY A 273 -7.04 -14.14 13.77
N VAL A 274 -6.91 -12.81 13.81
CA VAL A 274 -7.76 -11.85 13.08
C VAL A 274 -6.87 -10.87 12.34
N VAL A 275 -7.23 -10.51 11.12
CA VAL A 275 -6.53 -9.51 10.33
C VAL A 275 -7.40 -8.27 10.18
N TYR A 276 -6.81 -7.09 10.37
CA TYR A 276 -7.42 -5.80 10.07
C TYR A 276 -6.67 -5.14 8.93
N GLY A 277 -7.40 -4.81 7.86
CA GLY A 277 -6.84 -4.21 6.65
C GLY A 277 -7.81 -3.28 5.95
N CYS A 278 -7.35 -2.65 4.87
CA CYS A 278 -8.13 -1.66 4.12
C CYS A 278 -8.81 -2.28 2.90
N ALA A 279 -10.15 -2.24 2.89
CA ALA A 279 -10.97 -2.66 1.76
C ALA A 279 -11.92 -1.53 1.33
N PHE A 280 -12.46 -1.63 0.12
CA PHE A 280 -13.63 -0.83 -0.25
C PHE A 280 -14.90 -1.49 0.29
N ASP A 281 -15.83 -0.68 0.79
CA ASP A 281 -17.22 -1.08 0.98
C ASP A 281 -18.00 -0.99 -0.35
N ASP A 282 -19.31 -1.25 -0.27
CA ASP A 282 -20.21 -1.27 -1.44
C ASP A 282 -20.34 0.12 -2.11
N ASP A 283 -20.07 1.20 -1.36
CA ASP A 283 -20.07 2.59 -1.84
C ASP A 283 -18.67 3.06 -2.28
N LEU A 284 -17.72 2.14 -2.45
CA LEU A 284 -16.31 2.41 -2.78
C LEU A 284 -15.62 3.36 -1.80
N LYS A 285 -16.08 3.41 -0.55
CA LYS A 285 -15.37 4.09 0.53
C LYS A 285 -14.32 3.14 1.09
N ALA A 286 -13.09 3.64 1.19
CA ALA A 286 -12.01 2.90 1.83
C ALA A 286 -12.31 2.82 3.33
N CYS A 287 -12.33 1.61 3.88
CA CYS A 287 -12.66 1.31 5.26
C CYS A 287 -11.70 0.26 5.81
N HIS A 288 -11.35 0.37 7.09
CA HIS A 288 -10.71 -0.73 7.80
C HIS A 288 -11.75 -1.80 8.12
N VAL A 289 -11.47 -3.03 7.72
CA VAL A 289 -12.35 -4.19 7.90
C VAL A 289 -11.65 -5.24 8.74
N ARG A 290 -12.47 -6.00 9.49
CA ARG A 290 -12.04 -7.14 10.30
C ARG A 290 -12.22 -8.42 9.48
N CYS A 291 -11.18 -9.24 9.37
CA CYS A 291 -11.14 -10.47 8.59
C CYS A 291 -10.76 -11.66 9.48
N GLU A 292 -11.54 -12.73 9.40
CA GLU A 292 -11.32 -14.01 10.09
C GLU A 292 -10.93 -15.14 9.13
N THR A 293 -11.03 -14.89 7.83
CA THR A 293 -10.65 -15.83 6.78
C THR A 293 -9.73 -15.18 5.76
N LEU A 294 -8.97 -16.02 5.04
CA LEU A 294 -8.09 -15.54 3.98
C LEU A 294 -8.87 -14.97 2.78
N GLU A 295 -10.06 -15.50 2.50
CA GLU A 295 -10.98 -14.97 1.47
C GLU A 295 -11.40 -13.53 1.79
N GLU A 296 -11.73 -13.24 3.05
CA GLU A 296 -12.01 -11.87 3.49
C GLU A 296 -10.77 -10.98 3.36
N CYS A 297 -9.58 -11.52 3.67
CA CYS A 297 -8.32 -10.79 3.53
C CYS A 297 -8.00 -10.45 2.07
N GLU A 298 -8.44 -11.24 1.08
CA GLU A 298 -8.22 -10.93 -0.34
C GLU A 298 -8.81 -9.56 -0.73
N ARG A 299 -9.91 -9.14 -0.09
CA ARG A 299 -10.50 -7.80 -0.30
C ARG A 299 -9.57 -6.66 0.12
N CYS A 300 -8.69 -6.93 1.08
CA CYS A 300 -7.69 -5.98 1.56
C CYS A 300 -6.47 -5.89 0.64
N MET A 301 -6.28 -6.84 -0.27
CA MET A 301 -5.15 -6.83 -1.21
C MET A 301 -5.22 -5.66 -2.19
N GLY A 302 -4.05 -5.21 -2.61
CA GLY A 302 -3.89 -4.11 -3.54
C GLY A 302 -4.08 -2.72 -2.93
N SER A 303 -3.65 -1.69 -3.66
CA SER A 303 -3.61 -0.32 -3.15
C SER A 303 -4.96 0.39 -3.21
N LYS A 304 -5.30 1.09 -2.12
CA LYS A 304 -6.42 2.04 -2.03
C LYS A 304 -5.85 3.42 -1.74
N TYR A 305 -5.83 4.30 -2.75
CA TYR A 305 -5.24 5.64 -2.63
C TYR A 305 -6.26 6.66 -2.15
N SER A 306 -6.87 6.37 -1.00
CA SER A 306 -7.81 7.20 -0.27
C SER A 306 -7.64 6.86 1.21
N GLN A 307 -7.79 7.84 2.10
CA GLN A 307 -7.74 7.53 3.52
C GLN A 307 -8.85 6.56 3.89
N SER A 308 -8.50 5.48 4.59
CA SER A 308 -9.51 4.55 5.11
C SER A 308 -10.18 5.09 6.36
N ASP A 309 -11.49 4.87 6.45
CA ASP A 309 -12.24 5.09 7.68
C ASP A 309 -11.92 3.98 8.70
N MET A 310 -11.46 4.39 9.89
CA MET A 310 -11.14 3.50 10.99
C MET A 310 -12.39 3.07 11.77
N GLY A 311 -13.52 3.79 11.70
CA GLY A 311 -14.77 3.43 12.38
C GLY A 311 -14.57 2.94 13.82
N SER A 312 -15.07 1.74 14.13
CA SER A 312 -14.92 1.05 15.41
C SER A 312 -13.67 0.15 15.51
N THR A 313 -12.74 0.23 14.55
CA THR A 313 -11.61 -0.71 14.41
C THR A 313 -10.77 -0.82 15.67
N ILE A 314 -10.41 0.30 16.32
CA ILE A 314 -9.62 0.26 17.58
C ILE A 314 -10.38 -0.51 18.67
N ALA A 315 -11.68 -0.29 18.82
CA ALA A 315 -12.50 -1.00 19.80
C ALA A 315 -12.61 -2.49 19.48
N LEU A 316 -12.72 -2.86 18.20
CA LEU A 316 -12.75 -4.25 17.76
C LEU A 316 -11.41 -4.95 17.96
N VAL A 317 -10.29 -4.30 17.64
CA VAL A 317 -8.93 -4.81 17.92
C VAL A 317 -8.77 -5.08 19.41
N SER A 318 -9.16 -4.13 20.26
CA SER A 318 -9.14 -4.27 21.73
C SER A 318 -10.00 -5.46 22.21
N ALA A 319 -11.19 -5.65 21.62
CA ALA A 319 -12.08 -6.75 21.97
C ALA A 319 -11.52 -8.13 21.56
N ASP A 320 -10.90 -8.24 20.38
CA ASP A 320 -10.25 -9.48 19.93
C ASP A 320 -9.06 -9.85 20.83
N LEU A 321 -8.21 -8.87 21.16
CA LEU A 321 -7.07 -9.06 22.06
C LEU A 321 -7.53 -9.48 23.47
N SER A 322 -8.59 -8.85 23.99
CA SER A 322 -9.20 -9.21 25.27
C SER A 322 -9.76 -10.63 25.27
N SER A 323 -10.16 -11.12 24.10
CA SER A 323 -10.62 -12.49 23.87
C SER A 323 -9.48 -13.47 23.59
N SER A 324 -8.22 -13.07 23.83
CA SER A 324 -7.00 -13.85 23.58
C SER A 324 -6.84 -14.29 22.12
N ARG A 325 -7.41 -13.54 21.17
CA ARG A 325 -7.19 -13.77 19.74
C ARG A 325 -5.97 -12.98 19.28
N PRO A 326 -5.00 -13.62 18.60
CA PRO A 326 -3.93 -12.89 17.93
C PRO A 326 -4.51 -11.95 16.87
N VAL A 327 -3.93 -10.75 16.74
CA VAL A 327 -4.39 -9.71 15.81
C VAL A 327 -3.23 -9.22 14.96
N LEU A 328 -3.41 -9.21 13.63
CA LEU A 328 -2.56 -8.46 12.71
C LEU A 328 -3.30 -7.19 12.29
N PHE A 329 -2.79 -6.02 12.65
CA PHE A 329 -3.32 -4.75 12.16
C PHE A 329 -2.40 -4.16 11.09
N THR A 330 -2.97 -3.84 9.91
CA THR A 330 -2.25 -3.21 8.81
C THR A 330 -2.83 -1.83 8.48
N GLY A 331 -2.00 -0.84 8.17
CA GLY A 331 -2.49 0.50 7.85
C GLY A 331 -1.41 1.51 7.53
N THR A 332 -1.78 2.78 7.42
CA THR A 332 -0.77 3.84 7.37
C THR A 332 -0.02 3.95 8.70
N PRO A 333 1.18 4.55 8.73
CA PRO A 333 1.95 4.69 9.97
C PRO A 333 1.19 5.38 11.09
N CYS A 334 0.45 6.45 10.78
CA CYS A 334 -0.36 7.15 11.78
C CYS A 334 -1.56 6.32 12.29
N GLN A 335 -2.13 5.43 11.46
CA GLN A 335 -3.18 4.51 11.91
C GLN A 335 -2.62 3.41 12.81
N VAL A 336 -1.47 2.84 12.43
CA VAL A 336 -0.75 1.84 13.22
C VAL A 336 -0.36 2.43 14.57
N ASP A 337 0.22 3.62 14.57
CA ASP A 337 0.60 4.33 15.78
C ASP A 337 -0.60 4.57 16.71
N ALA A 338 -1.75 5.00 16.17
CA ALA A 338 -2.98 5.18 16.95
C ALA A 338 -3.47 3.86 17.58
N VAL A 339 -3.43 2.75 16.83
CA VAL A 339 -3.81 1.41 17.35
C VAL A 339 -2.85 0.97 18.44
N ARG A 340 -1.54 1.18 18.26
CA ARG A 340 -0.53 0.82 19.28
C ARG A 340 -0.71 1.62 20.56
N HIS A 341 -0.92 2.92 20.47
CA HIS A 341 -1.20 3.75 21.64
C HIS A 341 -2.49 3.31 22.36
N ALA A 342 -3.54 2.99 21.62
CA ALA A 342 -4.82 2.61 22.22
C ALA A 342 -4.88 1.17 22.76
N CYS A 343 -4.20 0.22 22.11
CA CYS A 343 -4.33 -1.21 22.40
C CYS A 343 -3.04 -1.85 22.92
N GLY A 344 -1.87 -1.27 22.61
CA GLY A 344 -0.55 -1.80 22.93
C GLY A 344 -0.17 -1.65 24.40
N GLU A 345 -0.59 -0.56 25.06
CA GLU A 345 -0.32 -0.29 26.49
C GLU A 345 -1.17 -1.13 27.46
N MET A 346 -2.16 -1.89 26.96
CA MET A 346 -3.06 -2.68 27.81
C MET A 346 -2.40 -3.88 28.53
N GLY A 347 -1.08 -4.03 28.44
CA GLY A 347 -0.27 -4.96 29.25
C GLY A 347 0.39 -4.35 30.49
N GLY A 348 0.35 -3.03 30.67
CA GLY A 348 1.04 -2.30 31.75
C GLY A 348 0.08 -1.65 32.75
N GLY A 349 -0.75 -2.44 33.43
CA GLY A 349 -1.58 -1.94 34.53
C GLY A 349 -0.72 -1.54 35.73
N GLY A 350 -0.56 -0.24 35.97
CA GLY A 350 -0.02 0.32 37.19
C GLY A 350 -0.39 1.79 37.32
N CYS A 351 -1.50 2.07 38.02
CA CYS A 351 -1.74 3.37 38.65
C CYS A 351 -0.69 3.66 39.73
#